data_AF-A0A1Y6HGV2-F1
#
_entry.id   AF-A0A1Y6HGV2-F1
#
_cell.length_a   1.000
_cell.length_b   1.000
_cell.length_c   1.000
_cell.angle_alpha   90.00
_cell.angle_beta   90.00
_cell.angle_gamma   90.00
#
_symmetry.space_group_name_H-M   'P 1'
#
loop_
_entity.id
_entity.type
_entity.pdbx_description
1 polymer ?
#
loop_
_entity_poly.entity_id
_entity_poly.type
_entity_poly.pdbx_seq_one_letter_code
_entity_poly.pdbx_strand_id
1 'polypeptide(L)'
;MEELLAHTINAAHAMQAVDARELSRVIVDTTVQEKAIAYPTDSRLLEVARKKLVLLAKRHGIGLRQSYARQGPALSRKAGRYAHARQFKRMQRVLRRQRTVLGRVLRDIQRKLDQVNTGVRERIAVWLERAQRLYTQRPKDKQKLYALHAPEVECIGKGKARQAYEFGVKVGIAVTACKGLVVGARSFPGNPYDGDTLAEQLEQTRGLLQDVSVEPTVAIVDLGDRGREVDGVQVLHRGKAKTLTRRQWRWIKRRQAVEPVIGHLKDDCRLRRCRLKGAQGDALHVLGCAAGYNLRWLLRWIAFLRAWMRAMGWSSLSTVPPSPTALGT
;
A
#
# COMPACT_ATOMS: atom_id res chain seq x y z
N MET A 1 13.20 1.36 -10.48
CA MET A 1 12.42 0.49 -9.55
C MET A 1 11.47 -0.43 -10.31
N GLU A 2 10.73 0.05 -11.31
CA GLU A 2 9.96 -0.85 -12.19
C GLU A 2 10.87 -1.86 -12.91
N GLU A 3 12.02 -1.41 -13.41
CA GLU A 3 13.07 -2.29 -13.97
C GLU A 3 13.49 -3.41 -13.01
N LEU A 4 13.62 -3.11 -11.71
CA LEU A 4 13.96 -4.15 -10.71
C LEU A 4 12.86 -5.22 -10.65
N LEU A 5 11.60 -4.80 -10.64
CA LEU A 5 10.47 -5.73 -10.66
C LEU A 5 10.45 -6.54 -11.96
N ALA A 6 10.64 -5.89 -13.12
CA ALA A 6 10.76 -6.54 -14.42
C ALA A 6 11.89 -7.59 -14.43
N HIS A 7 13.08 -7.27 -13.92
CA HIS A 7 14.18 -8.23 -13.81
C HIS A 7 13.84 -9.44 -12.93
N THR A 8 13.05 -9.27 -11.86
CA THR A 8 12.60 -10.44 -11.08
C THR A 8 11.64 -11.34 -11.85
N ILE A 9 10.84 -10.77 -12.76
CA ILE A 9 9.93 -11.52 -13.63
C ILE A 9 10.74 -12.23 -14.72
N ASN A 10 11.68 -11.52 -15.35
CA ASN A 10 12.59 -12.08 -16.36
C ASN A 10 13.40 -13.25 -15.78
N ALA A 11 13.91 -13.12 -14.56
CA ALA A 11 14.61 -14.19 -13.86
C ALA A 11 13.70 -15.41 -13.64
N ALA A 12 12.44 -15.19 -13.22
CA ALA A 12 11.48 -16.29 -13.05
C ALA A 12 11.20 -17.01 -14.38
N HIS A 13 11.12 -16.28 -15.47
CA HIS A 13 10.93 -16.86 -16.80
C HIS A 13 12.17 -17.61 -17.30
N ALA A 14 13.35 -17.01 -17.21
CA ALA A 14 14.61 -17.61 -17.63
C ALA A 14 14.93 -18.91 -16.85
N MET A 15 14.54 -18.97 -15.58
CA MET A 15 14.65 -20.16 -14.73
C MET A 15 13.57 -21.22 -14.98
N GLN A 16 12.70 -21.02 -15.99
CA GLN A 16 11.53 -21.84 -16.27
C GLN A 16 10.59 -22.01 -15.06
N ALA A 17 10.66 -21.06 -14.11
CA ALA A 17 9.82 -21.05 -12.92
C ALA A 17 8.39 -20.62 -13.26
N VAL A 18 8.21 -19.83 -14.31
CA VAL A 18 6.92 -19.44 -14.93
C VAL A 18 7.04 -19.51 -16.44
N ASP A 19 5.98 -19.93 -17.12
CA ASP A 19 5.93 -19.97 -18.58
C ASP A 19 5.13 -18.78 -19.16
N ALA A 20 5.20 -18.58 -20.48
CA ALA A 20 4.49 -17.49 -21.15
C ALA A 20 2.96 -17.55 -20.96
N ARG A 21 2.40 -18.75 -20.92
CA ARG A 21 0.96 -18.98 -20.73
C ARG A 21 0.49 -18.60 -19.32
N GLU A 22 1.36 -18.74 -18.35
CA GLU A 22 1.14 -18.34 -16.97
C GLU A 22 1.21 -16.82 -16.82
N LEU A 23 2.17 -16.18 -17.47
CA LEU A 23 2.31 -14.72 -17.50
C LEU A 23 1.15 -14.03 -18.24
N SER A 24 0.57 -14.68 -19.25
CA SER A 24 -0.56 -14.13 -20.02
C SER A 24 -1.88 -14.08 -19.24
N ARG A 25 -1.96 -14.69 -18.06
CA ARG A 25 -3.18 -14.79 -17.26
C ARG A 25 -2.94 -14.33 -15.83
N VAL A 26 -3.49 -13.16 -15.53
CA VAL A 26 -3.25 -12.45 -14.28
C VAL A 26 -4.53 -12.37 -13.45
N ILE A 27 -4.36 -12.40 -12.13
CA ILE A 27 -5.35 -11.99 -11.15
C ILE A 27 -4.99 -10.57 -10.74
N VAL A 28 -5.95 -9.65 -10.84
CA VAL A 28 -5.77 -8.26 -10.39
C VAL A 28 -6.65 -8.04 -9.17
N ASP A 29 -6.06 -7.45 -8.14
CA ASP A 29 -6.78 -7.08 -6.93
C ASP A 29 -6.26 -5.76 -6.37
N THR A 30 -7.14 -5.00 -5.74
CA THR A 30 -6.77 -3.75 -5.07
C THR A 30 -6.61 -3.97 -3.57
N THR A 31 -5.63 -3.29 -3.00
CA THR A 31 -5.39 -3.25 -1.57
C THR A 31 -4.98 -1.84 -1.16
N VAL A 32 -4.68 -1.66 0.12
CA VAL A 32 -4.16 -0.39 0.64
C VAL A 32 -2.76 -0.61 1.15
N GLN A 33 -1.86 0.25 0.69
CA GLN A 33 -0.56 0.47 1.31
C GLN A 33 -0.73 1.53 2.39
N GLU A 34 -0.72 1.10 3.64
CA GLU A 34 -0.84 2.01 4.77
C GLU A 34 0.42 2.88 4.91
N LYS A 35 0.23 4.17 5.18
CA LYS A 35 1.33 5.10 5.43
C LYS A 35 1.84 4.95 6.85
N ALA A 36 3.12 5.23 7.08
CA ALA A 36 3.75 5.26 8.40
C ALA A 36 3.29 6.43 9.28
N ILE A 37 1.99 6.51 9.55
CA ILE A 37 1.36 7.51 10.40
C ILE A 37 0.89 6.89 11.71
N ALA A 38 0.51 7.75 12.65
CA ALA A 38 -0.27 7.34 13.81
C ALA A 38 -1.76 7.46 13.46
N TYR A 39 -2.60 6.66 14.11
CA TYR A 39 -4.05 6.67 13.86
C TYR A 39 -4.62 8.11 13.95
N PRO A 40 -5.32 8.60 12.90
CA PRO A 40 -5.55 10.03 12.70
C PRO A 40 -6.82 10.50 13.41
N THR A 41 -6.74 10.71 14.72
CA THR A 41 -7.83 11.35 15.46
C THR A 41 -7.74 12.87 15.35
N ASP A 42 -8.91 13.54 15.21
CA ASP A 42 -8.98 15.01 15.14
C ASP A 42 -8.24 15.68 16.31
N SER A 43 -8.41 15.16 17.53
CA SER A 43 -7.74 15.70 18.72
C SER A 43 -6.22 15.60 18.64
N ARG A 44 -5.69 14.47 18.17
CA ARG A 44 -4.25 14.26 17.99
C ARG A 44 -3.70 15.18 16.91
N LEU A 45 -4.40 15.30 15.79
CA LEU A 45 -4.00 16.14 14.67
C LEU A 45 -3.89 17.63 15.08
N LEU A 46 -4.89 18.15 15.79
CA LEU A 46 -4.87 19.53 16.28
C LEU A 46 -3.70 19.78 17.24
N GLU A 47 -3.39 18.83 18.12
CA GLU A 47 -2.25 18.95 19.04
C GLU A 47 -0.89 18.83 18.34
N VAL A 48 -0.76 17.91 17.39
CA VAL A 48 0.46 17.77 16.57
C VAL A 48 0.71 19.04 15.76
N ALA A 49 -0.33 19.64 15.18
CA ALA A 49 -0.24 20.92 14.47
C ALA A 49 0.22 22.05 15.40
N ARG A 50 -0.43 22.22 16.56
CA ARG A 50 -0.02 23.21 17.56
C ARG A 50 1.44 23.04 17.96
N LYS A 51 1.85 21.80 18.30
CA LYS A 51 3.22 21.48 18.69
C LYS A 51 4.21 21.81 17.57
N LYS A 52 3.89 21.47 16.32
CA LYS A 52 4.75 21.74 15.16
C LYS A 52 4.92 23.24 14.94
N LEU A 53 3.85 24.02 14.99
CA LEU A 53 3.91 25.48 14.85
C LEU A 53 4.75 26.13 15.96
N VAL A 54 4.58 25.70 17.21
CA VAL A 54 5.40 26.20 18.33
C VAL A 54 6.88 25.86 18.16
N LEU A 55 7.20 24.65 17.71
CA LEU A 55 8.59 24.25 17.44
C LEU A 55 9.22 25.07 16.31
N LEU A 56 8.46 25.35 15.25
CA LEU A 56 8.92 26.20 14.14
C LEU A 56 9.14 27.64 14.60
N ALA A 57 8.19 28.21 15.36
CA ALA A 57 8.32 29.54 15.91
C ALA A 57 9.59 29.67 16.76
N LYS A 58 9.83 28.72 17.68
CA LYS A 58 11.05 28.69 18.51
C LYS A 58 12.33 28.57 17.66
N ARG A 59 12.33 27.71 16.64
CA ARG A 59 13.50 27.50 15.76
C ARG A 59 13.88 28.76 14.98
N HIS A 60 12.90 29.60 14.67
CA HIS A 60 13.07 30.79 13.84
C HIS A 60 12.96 32.10 14.62
N GLY A 61 13.09 32.06 15.95
CA GLY A 61 13.08 33.27 16.78
C GLY A 61 11.75 34.02 16.85
N ILE A 62 10.64 33.43 16.39
CA ILE A 62 9.31 34.05 16.44
C ILE A 62 8.78 33.94 17.88
N GLY A 63 8.81 35.04 18.62
CA GLY A 63 8.23 35.11 19.96
C GLY A 63 6.71 34.92 19.93
N LEU A 64 6.19 33.88 20.58
CA LEU A 64 4.75 33.64 20.67
C LEU A 64 4.15 34.28 21.92
N ARG A 65 2.99 34.93 21.80
CA ARG A 65 2.21 35.44 22.94
C ARG A 65 1.83 34.32 23.90
N GLN A 66 1.44 33.16 23.35
CA GLN A 66 1.14 31.97 24.15
C GLN A 66 1.32 30.70 23.32
N SER A 67 2.14 29.78 23.83
CA SER A 67 2.42 28.50 23.14
C SER A 67 1.38 27.41 23.43
N TYR A 68 0.63 27.54 24.54
CA TYR A 68 -0.28 26.53 25.08
C TYR A 68 0.38 25.15 25.32
N ALA A 69 1.70 25.11 25.53
CA ALA A 69 2.46 23.86 25.65
C ALA A 69 1.99 22.96 26.82
N ARG A 70 1.55 23.54 27.94
CA ARG A 70 0.97 22.81 29.08
C ARG A 70 -0.49 22.38 28.82
N GLN A 71 -1.29 23.24 28.20
CA GLN A 71 -2.72 23.01 27.98
C GLN A 71 -2.99 21.98 26.87
N GLY A 72 -2.21 21.98 25.79
CA GLY A 72 -2.42 21.14 24.61
C GLY A 72 -2.48 19.63 24.92
N PRO A 73 -1.45 19.05 25.58
CA PRO A 73 -1.45 17.64 25.95
C PRO A 73 -2.61 17.25 26.87
N ALA A 74 -2.98 18.12 27.82
CA ALA A 74 -4.11 17.87 28.72
C ALA A 74 -5.45 17.81 27.97
N LEU A 75 -5.67 18.70 27.00
CA LEU A 75 -6.85 18.66 26.13
C LEU A 75 -6.88 17.39 25.30
N SER A 76 -5.75 16.96 24.73
CA SER A 76 -5.69 15.73 23.93
C SER A 76 -6.03 14.48 24.74
N ARG A 77 -5.47 14.36 25.96
CA ARG A 77 -5.82 13.26 26.89
C ARG A 77 -7.31 13.30 27.27
N LYS A 78 -7.85 14.48 27.57
CA LYS A 78 -9.26 14.64 27.93
C LYS A 78 -10.20 14.23 26.79
N ALA A 79 -9.89 14.60 25.55
CA ALA A 79 -10.64 14.17 24.37
C ALA A 79 -10.64 12.65 24.22
N GLY A 80 -9.47 12.00 24.38
CA GLY A 80 -9.35 10.54 24.35
C GLY A 80 -10.19 9.84 25.42
N ARG A 81 -10.16 10.33 26.66
CA ARG A 81 -10.99 9.80 27.77
C ARG A 81 -12.48 9.90 27.46
N TYR A 82 -12.94 11.04 26.94
CA TYR A 82 -14.34 11.20 26.55
C TYR A 82 -14.73 10.32 25.37
N ALA A 83 -13.84 10.10 24.40
CA ALA A 83 -14.09 9.17 23.30
C ALA A 83 -14.25 7.73 23.81
N HIS A 84 -13.35 7.29 24.70
CA HIS A 84 -13.41 5.97 25.33
C HIS A 84 -14.71 5.77 26.11
N ALA A 85 -15.12 6.77 26.90
CA ALA A 85 -16.38 6.74 27.66
C ALA A 85 -17.64 7.01 26.79
N ARG A 86 -17.52 7.09 25.46
CA ARG A 86 -18.61 7.41 24.51
C ARG A 86 -19.30 8.77 24.79
N GLN A 87 -18.65 9.68 25.51
CA GLN A 87 -19.15 11.01 25.87
C GLN A 87 -18.89 12.04 24.75
N PHE A 88 -19.44 11.79 23.56
CA PHE A 88 -19.10 12.56 22.35
C PHE A 88 -19.43 14.05 22.47
N LYS A 89 -20.53 14.45 23.14
CA LYS A 89 -20.86 15.87 23.37
C LYS A 89 -19.73 16.60 24.14
N ARG A 90 -19.15 15.96 25.17
CA ARG A 90 -18.02 16.52 25.94
C ARG A 90 -16.73 16.54 25.11
N MET A 91 -16.48 15.47 24.37
CA MET A 91 -15.35 15.41 23.43
C MET A 91 -15.40 16.57 22.42
N GLN A 92 -16.56 16.84 21.81
CA GLN A 92 -16.72 17.92 20.85
C GLN A 92 -16.39 19.30 21.44
N ARG A 93 -16.74 19.56 22.71
CA ARG A 93 -16.34 20.80 23.41
C ARG A 93 -14.83 20.92 23.55
N VAL A 94 -14.14 19.82 23.86
CA VAL A 94 -12.66 19.78 23.92
C VAL A 94 -12.05 20.05 22.55
N LEU A 95 -12.58 19.43 21.49
CA LEU A 95 -12.12 19.67 20.12
C LEU A 95 -12.30 21.14 19.69
N ARG A 96 -13.43 21.77 20.04
CA ARG A 96 -13.65 23.22 19.82
C ARG A 96 -12.56 24.04 20.52
N ARG A 97 -12.25 23.73 21.78
CA ARG A 97 -11.16 24.41 22.51
C ARG A 97 -9.79 24.20 21.85
N GLN A 98 -9.47 22.99 21.39
CA GLN A 98 -8.23 22.72 20.67
C GLN A 98 -8.15 23.52 19.36
N ARG A 99 -9.24 23.63 18.60
CA ARG A 99 -9.30 24.48 17.40
C ARG A 99 -9.06 25.95 17.74
N THR A 100 -9.66 26.48 18.81
CA THR A 100 -9.40 27.85 19.27
C THR A 100 -7.93 28.07 19.61
N VAL A 101 -7.31 27.11 20.32
CA VAL A 101 -5.88 27.16 20.67
C VAL A 101 -5.00 27.17 19.42
N LEU A 102 -5.25 26.24 18.49
CA LEU A 102 -4.51 26.18 17.22
C LEU A 102 -4.66 27.48 16.42
N GLY A 103 -5.89 27.98 16.28
CA GLY A 103 -6.16 29.22 15.55
C GLY A 103 -5.50 30.46 16.17
N ARG A 104 -5.36 30.51 17.51
CA ARG A 104 -4.62 31.59 18.19
C ARG A 104 -3.13 31.55 17.86
N VAL A 105 -2.49 30.38 17.94
CA VAL A 105 -1.07 30.21 17.59
C VAL A 105 -0.83 30.52 16.12
N LEU A 106 -1.73 30.05 15.24
CA LEU A 106 -1.64 30.26 13.81
C LEU A 106 -1.68 31.76 13.45
N ARG A 107 -2.65 32.51 13.99
CA ARG A 107 -2.75 33.97 13.75
C ARG A 107 -1.58 34.75 14.32
N ASP A 108 -1.06 34.35 15.48
CA ASP A 108 0.10 35.02 16.10
C ASP A 108 1.36 34.86 15.24
N ILE A 109 1.62 33.67 14.70
CA ILE A 109 2.73 33.43 13.76
C ILE A 109 2.51 34.22 12.46
N GLN A 110 1.32 34.19 11.88
CA GLN A 110 1.01 34.91 10.64
C GLN A 110 1.26 36.42 10.76
N ARG A 111 0.91 37.05 11.89
CA ARG A 111 1.16 38.49 12.11
C ARG A 111 2.63 38.87 12.23
N LYS A 112 3.50 37.89 12.51
CA LYS A 112 4.94 38.08 12.68
C LYS A 112 5.74 37.55 11.50
N LEU A 113 5.06 37.08 10.45
CA LEU A 113 5.70 36.45 9.31
C LEU A 113 6.51 37.45 8.47
N ASP A 114 6.14 38.73 8.47
CA ASP A 114 6.86 39.78 7.75
C ASP A 114 8.15 40.21 8.46
N GLN A 115 8.34 39.79 9.72
CA GLN A 115 9.55 40.07 10.52
C GLN A 115 10.65 39.01 10.31
N VAL A 116 10.37 37.94 9.57
CA VAL A 116 11.33 36.87 9.27
C VAL A 116 11.73 36.91 7.80
N ASN A 117 12.96 36.49 7.55
CA ASN A 117 13.54 36.39 6.22
C ASN A 117 12.71 35.48 5.27
N THR A 118 12.73 35.83 3.98
CA THR A 118 11.92 35.17 2.93
C THR A 118 12.09 33.65 2.89
N GLY A 119 13.32 33.15 2.98
CA GLY A 119 13.56 31.70 2.98
C GLY A 119 13.01 30.95 4.21
N VAL A 120 12.84 31.63 5.35
CA VAL A 120 12.16 31.05 6.53
C VAL A 120 10.64 31.13 6.36
N ARG A 121 10.14 32.24 5.81
CA ARG A 121 8.72 32.43 5.49
C ARG A 121 8.20 31.29 4.62
N GLU A 122 8.90 30.93 3.55
CA GLU A 122 8.54 29.81 2.66
C GLU A 122 8.48 28.46 3.40
N ARG A 123 9.51 28.16 4.22
CA ARG A 123 9.56 26.91 5.00
C ARG A 123 8.42 26.81 6.01
N ILE A 124 8.03 27.93 6.62
CA ILE A 124 6.92 27.99 7.58
C ILE A 124 5.57 27.95 6.87
N ALA A 125 5.44 28.56 5.69
CA ALA A 125 4.19 28.68 4.94
C ALA A 125 3.51 27.33 4.71
N VAL A 126 4.27 26.30 4.29
CA VAL A 126 3.75 24.93 4.08
C VAL A 126 3.09 24.37 5.35
N TRP A 127 3.66 24.66 6.52
CA TRP A 127 3.09 24.18 7.79
C TRP A 127 1.90 25.02 8.26
N LEU A 128 1.91 26.32 7.98
CA LEU A 128 0.77 27.21 8.25
C LEU A 128 -0.43 26.82 7.40
N GLU A 129 -0.23 26.53 6.11
CA GLU A 129 -1.27 26.06 5.21
C GLU A 129 -1.91 24.76 5.71
N ARG A 130 -1.08 23.77 6.06
CA ARG A 130 -1.56 22.49 6.63
C ARG A 130 -2.29 22.68 7.95
N ALA A 131 -1.78 23.56 8.82
CA ALA A 131 -2.43 23.88 10.09
C ALA A 131 -3.75 24.63 9.89
N GLN A 132 -3.84 25.50 8.88
CA GLN A 132 -5.05 26.21 8.50
C GLN A 132 -6.11 25.22 7.98
N ARG A 133 -5.71 24.27 7.12
CA ARG A 133 -6.57 23.17 6.67
C ARG A 133 -7.10 22.35 7.85
N LEU A 134 -6.25 21.99 8.81
CA LEU A 134 -6.69 21.29 10.03
C LEU A 134 -7.65 22.12 10.90
N TYR A 135 -7.46 23.44 10.93
CA TYR A 135 -8.31 24.35 11.69
C TYR A 135 -9.73 24.43 11.08
N THR A 136 -9.83 24.49 9.74
CA THR A 136 -11.11 24.62 9.03
C THR A 136 -11.80 23.29 8.75
N GLN A 137 -11.06 22.18 8.64
CA GLN A 137 -11.62 20.90 8.22
C GLN A 137 -12.70 20.36 9.16
N ARG A 138 -13.72 19.75 8.55
CA ARG A 138 -14.86 19.07 9.17
C ARG A 138 -14.82 17.56 8.86
N PRO A 139 -15.63 16.75 9.58
CA PRO A 139 -15.56 15.29 9.46
C PRO A 139 -15.85 14.72 8.06
N LYS A 140 -16.65 15.40 7.24
CA LYS A 140 -17.12 14.91 5.92
C LYS A 140 -16.47 15.64 4.73
N ASP A 141 -15.39 16.37 4.96
CA ASP A 141 -14.72 17.10 3.89
C ASP A 141 -14.00 16.10 2.97
N LYS A 142 -14.15 16.28 1.65
CA LYS A 142 -13.56 15.39 0.64
C LYS A 142 -12.03 15.35 0.74
N GLN A 143 -11.40 16.51 0.94
CA GLN A 143 -9.95 16.63 1.08
C GLN A 143 -9.56 16.82 2.54
N LYS A 144 -9.88 15.85 3.41
CA LYS A 144 -9.48 15.88 4.82
C LYS A 144 -8.00 15.51 4.99
N LEU A 145 -7.29 16.22 5.87
CA LEU A 145 -5.90 15.92 6.21
C LEU A 145 -5.84 14.89 7.35
N TYR A 146 -5.24 13.72 7.08
CA TYR A 146 -5.10 12.63 8.06
C TYR A 146 -3.73 12.59 8.74
N ALA A 147 -2.70 13.21 8.17
CA ALA A 147 -1.40 13.34 8.82
C ALA A 147 -0.72 14.66 8.44
N LEU A 148 -0.22 15.40 9.44
CA LEU A 148 0.42 16.70 9.20
C LEU A 148 1.68 16.60 8.32
N HIS A 149 2.42 15.48 8.42
CA HIS A 149 3.67 15.29 7.68
C HIS A 149 3.49 14.59 6.33
N ALA A 150 2.34 13.95 6.09
CA ALA A 150 2.02 13.19 4.89
C ALA A 150 0.63 13.59 4.39
N PRO A 151 0.50 14.74 3.69
CA PRO A 151 -0.78 15.24 3.20
C PRO A 151 -1.43 14.40 2.10
N GLU A 152 -0.66 13.52 1.46
CA GLU A 152 -1.09 12.57 0.43
C GLU A 152 -1.90 11.39 0.98
N VAL A 153 -1.93 11.18 2.30
CA VAL A 153 -2.65 10.05 2.91
C VAL A 153 -4.14 10.20 2.72
N GLU A 154 -4.77 9.13 2.24
CA GLU A 154 -6.22 9.00 2.09
C GLU A 154 -6.80 8.08 3.17
N CYS A 155 -8.12 8.17 3.35
CA CYS A 155 -8.88 7.27 4.20
C CYS A 155 -9.69 6.34 3.32
N ILE A 156 -9.35 5.06 3.34
CA ILE A 156 -9.96 4.05 2.50
C ILE A 156 -10.83 3.15 3.39
N GLY A 157 -12.12 3.13 3.10
CA GLY A 157 -13.08 2.28 3.80
C GLY A 157 -12.86 0.81 3.48
N LYS A 158 -12.87 -0.03 4.50
CA LYS A 158 -12.91 -1.48 4.35
C LYS A 158 -14.20 -2.03 4.91
N GLY A 159 -14.80 -2.99 4.21
CA GLY A 159 -15.95 -3.77 4.68
C GLY A 159 -15.64 -4.75 5.82
N LYS A 160 -14.53 -4.56 6.57
CA LYS A 160 -14.10 -5.46 7.64
C LYS A 160 -14.62 -4.96 8.98
N ALA A 161 -15.28 -5.85 9.74
CA ALA A 161 -15.93 -5.51 11.01
C ALA A 161 -14.97 -4.92 12.07
N ARG A 162 -13.71 -5.37 12.13
CA ARG A 162 -12.72 -4.94 13.15
C ARG A 162 -11.91 -3.70 12.76
N GLN A 163 -11.71 -3.45 11.46
CA GLN A 163 -10.93 -2.32 10.95
C GLN A 163 -11.65 -1.73 9.74
N ALA A 164 -12.54 -0.78 10.02
CA ALA A 164 -13.40 -0.15 9.01
C ALA A 164 -12.65 0.82 8.10
N TYR A 165 -11.46 1.30 8.49
CA TYR A 165 -10.67 2.26 7.73
C TYR A 165 -9.19 1.91 7.74
N GLU A 166 -8.54 2.04 6.58
CA GLU A 166 -7.10 2.03 6.41
C GLU A 166 -6.64 3.40 5.90
N PHE A 167 -5.45 3.85 6.32
CA PHE A 167 -4.94 5.17 6.00
C PHE A 167 -3.65 5.08 5.20
N GLY A 168 -3.71 5.49 3.95
CA GLY A 168 -2.59 5.33 3.02
C GLY A 168 -3.01 5.62 1.59
N VAL A 169 -2.51 4.82 0.66
CA VAL A 169 -2.86 4.94 -0.77
C VAL A 169 -3.41 3.61 -1.27
N LYS A 170 -4.34 3.68 -2.23
CA LYS A 170 -4.82 2.50 -2.94
C LYS A 170 -3.69 1.93 -3.80
N VAL A 171 -3.60 0.62 -3.87
CA VAL A 171 -2.58 -0.09 -4.63
C VAL A 171 -3.24 -1.22 -5.40
N GLY A 172 -2.95 -1.34 -6.69
CA GLY A 172 -3.27 -2.53 -7.48
C GLY A 172 -2.10 -3.50 -7.46
N ILE A 173 -2.40 -4.78 -7.30
CA ILE A 173 -1.45 -5.88 -7.39
C ILE A 173 -1.94 -6.83 -8.48
N ALA A 174 -1.09 -7.10 -9.46
CA ALA A 174 -1.32 -8.12 -10.48
C ALA A 174 -0.41 -9.33 -10.20
N VAL A 175 -1.01 -10.51 -10.09
CA VAL A 175 -0.28 -11.77 -9.85
C VAL A 175 -0.61 -12.79 -10.93
N THR A 176 0.34 -13.65 -11.27
CA THR A 176 0.09 -14.82 -12.12
C THR A 176 -0.97 -15.73 -11.49
N ALA A 177 -1.92 -16.21 -12.30
CA ALA A 177 -3.10 -16.93 -11.79
C ALA A 177 -2.82 -18.32 -11.20
N CYS A 178 -1.62 -18.87 -11.41
CA CYS A 178 -1.27 -20.23 -11.03
C CYS A 178 -0.21 -20.29 -9.93
N LYS A 179 0.93 -19.61 -10.09
CA LYS A 179 2.06 -19.67 -9.16
C LYS A 179 2.23 -18.47 -8.24
N GLY A 180 1.44 -17.41 -8.43
CA GLY A 180 1.41 -16.27 -7.51
C GLY A 180 2.61 -15.32 -7.59
N LEU A 181 3.42 -15.40 -8.66
CA LEU A 181 4.43 -14.39 -8.99
C LEU A 181 3.75 -13.03 -9.22
N VAL A 182 4.27 -11.95 -8.62
CA VAL A 182 3.76 -10.59 -8.84
C VAL A 182 4.31 -10.07 -10.16
N VAL A 183 3.42 -9.64 -11.06
CA VAL A 183 3.75 -9.13 -12.40
C VAL A 183 3.32 -7.67 -12.59
N GLY A 184 2.67 -7.08 -11.60
CA GLY A 184 2.32 -5.67 -11.58
C GLY A 184 2.04 -5.19 -10.16
N ALA A 185 2.43 -3.95 -9.88
CA ALA A 185 2.30 -3.34 -8.57
C ALA A 185 2.30 -1.81 -8.71
N ARG A 186 1.11 -1.20 -8.63
CA ARG A 186 0.94 0.24 -8.90
C ARG A 186 0.20 0.92 -7.76
N SER A 187 0.61 2.13 -7.40
CA SER A 187 -0.13 2.99 -6.47
C SER A 187 -1.09 3.91 -7.22
N PHE A 188 -2.29 4.07 -6.68
CA PHE A 188 -3.37 4.88 -7.23
C PHE A 188 -3.77 5.98 -6.25
N PRO A 189 -3.13 7.16 -6.29
CA PRO A 189 -3.56 8.31 -5.50
C PRO A 189 -4.91 8.87 -5.99
N GLY A 190 -5.63 9.56 -5.12
CA GLY A 190 -6.96 10.13 -5.34
C GLY A 190 -8.12 9.24 -4.88
N ASN A 191 -7.85 8.10 -4.23
CA ASN A 191 -8.83 7.07 -3.86
C ASN A 191 -9.83 6.75 -4.99
N PRO A 192 -9.35 6.35 -6.20
CA PRO A 192 -10.24 6.03 -7.31
C PRO A 192 -11.09 4.81 -6.99
N TYR A 193 -12.20 4.63 -7.71
CA TYR A 193 -12.98 3.40 -7.61
C TYR A 193 -12.16 2.21 -8.13
N ASP A 194 -12.31 1.02 -7.54
CA ASP A 194 -11.44 -0.13 -7.85
C ASP A 194 -11.45 -0.48 -9.34
N GLY A 195 -12.63 -0.50 -9.96
CA GLY A 195 -12.79 -0.77 -11.39
C GLY A 195 -12.11 0.24 -12.32
N ASP A 196 -11.80 1.44 -11.84
CA ASP A 196 -11.16 2.49 -12.64
C ASP A 196 -9.63 2.30 -12.68
N THR A 197 -9.10 1.44 -11.82
CA THR A 197 -7.64 1.17 -11.74
C THR A 197 -7.18 0.07 -12.71
N LEU A 198 -8.10 -0.72 -13.28
CA LEU A 198 -7.78 -1.93 -14.02
C LEU A 198 -6.97 -1.66 -15.30
N ALA A 199 -7.35 -0.65 -16.08
CA ALA A 199 -6.68 -0.32 -17.34
C ALA A 199 -5.23 0.09 -17.10
N GLU A 200 -5.00 1.04 -16.19
CA GLU A 200 -3.66 1.49 -15.80
C GLU A 200 -2.82 0.38 -15.15
N GLN A 201 -3.44 -0.52 -14.38
CA GLN A 201 -2.74 -1.66 -13.79
C GLN A 201 -2.26 -2.64 -14.86
N LEU A 202 -3.08 -2.91 -15.88
CA LEU A 202 -2.74 -3.78 -17.00
C LEU A 202 -1.72 -3.14 -17.94
N GLU A 203 -1.80 -1.82 -18.15
CA GLU A 203 -0.78 -1.05 -18.88
C GLU A 203 0.60 -1.21 -18.21
N GLN A 204 0.70 -1.00 -16.90
CA GLN A 204 1.96 -1.24 -16.17
C GLN A 204 2.42 -2.70 -16.33
N THR A 205 1.49 -3.65 -16.20
CA THR A 205 1.80 -5.09 -16.31
C THR A 205 2.35 -5.44 -17.70
N ARG A 206 1.82 -4.83 -18.78
CA ARG A 206 2.37 -4.99 -20.14
C ARG A 206 3.80 -4.49 -20.22
N GLY A 207 4.07 -3.28 -19.70
CA GLY A 207 5.42 -2.72 -19.68
C GLY A 207 6.42 -3.60 -18.94
N LEU A 208 6.02 -4.17 -17.79
CA LEU A 208 6.86 -5.06 -16.99
C LEU A 208 7.12 -6.43 -17.64
N LEU A 209 6.31 -6.84 -18.61
CA LEU A 209 6.44 -8.13 -19.32
C LEU A 209 7.09 -7.99 -20.70
N GLN A 210 7.46 -6.77 -21.11
CA GLN A 210 7.99 -6.48 -22.45
C GLN A 210 9.22 -7.34 -22.79
N ASP A 211 10.17 -7.46 -21.87
CA ASP A 211 11.40 -8.26 -22.05
C ASP A 211 11.15 -9.77 -22.21
N VAL A 212 9.99 -10.25 -21.75
CA VAL A 212 9.58 -11.66 -21.87
C VAL A 212 8.74 -11.89 -23.13
N SER A 213 8.40 -10.83 -23.89
CA SER A 213 7.56 -10.90 -25.09
C SER A 213 6.18 -11.54 -24.83
N VAL A 214 5.57 -11.24 -23.68
CA VAL A 214 4.25 -11.75 -23.29
C VAL A 214 3.31 -10.60 -22.95
N GLU A 215 2.08 -10.67 -23.45
CA GLU A 215 1.01 -9.75 -23.06
C GLU A 215 -0.05 -10.45 -22.20
N PRO A 216 -0.60 -9.77 -21.17
CA PRO A 216 -1.76 -10.27 -20.43
C PRO A 216 -2.98 -10.30 -21.36
N THR A 217 -3.51 -11.49 -21.64
CA THR A 217 -4.71 -11.70 -22.46
C THR A 217 -5.95 -11.98 -21.61
N VAL A 218 -5.76 -12.37 -20.34
CA VAL A 218 -6.85 -12.67 -19.41
C VAL A 218 -6.58 -12.00 -18.07
N ALA A 219 -7.53 -11.20 -17.60
CA ALA A 219 -7.52 -10.59 -16.27
C ALA A 219 -8.67 -11.15 -15.43
N ILE A 220 -8.37 -11.76 -14.29
CA ILE A 220 -9.33 -12.29 -13.33
C ILE A 220 -9.46 -11.28 -12.20
N VAL A 221 -10.65 -10.72 -12.01
CA VAL A 221 -10.87 -9.54 -11.16
C VAL A 221 -12.07 -9.73 -10.22
N ASP A 222 -12.28 -8.79 -9.31
CA ASP A 222 -13.45 -8.80 -8.44
C ASP A 222 -14.72 -8.38 -9.20
N LEU A 223 -15.86 -8.43 -8.52
CA LEU A 223 -17.10 -7.84 -9.00
C LEU A 223 -17.03 -6.31 -9.09
N GLY A 224 -16.09 -5.67 -8.37
CA GLY A 224 -15.89 -4.21 -8.42
C GLY A 224 -15.61 -3.70 -9.83
N ASP A 225 -14.91 -4.49 -10.64
CA ASP A 225 -14.54 -4.19 -12.03
C ASP A 225 -15.66 -4.50 -13.04
N ARG A 226 -16.90 -4.75 -12.58
CA ARG A 226 -18.02 -5.04 -13.47
C ARG A 226 -18.25 -3.90 -14.47
N GLY A 227 -18.34 -4.27 -15.76
CA GLY A 227 -18.60 -3.32 -16.84
C GLY A 227 -17.35 -2.60 -17.34
N ARG A 228 -16.16 -2.99 -16.85
CA ARG A 228 -14.89 -2.48 -17.35
C ARG A 228 -14.36 -3.40 -18.44
N GLU A 229 -13.97 -2.79 -19.55
CA GLU A 229 -13.37 -3.45 -20.71
C GLU A 229 -11.99 -2.83 -20.93
N VAL A 230 -11.03 -3.67 -21.32
CA VAL A 230 -9.66 -3.28 -21.60
C VAL A 230 -9.27 -3.94 -22.91
N ASP A 231 -8.84 -3.14 -23.89
CA ASP A 231 -8.53 -3.62 -25.23
C ASP A 231 -7.51 -4.75 -25.20
N GLY A 232 -7.80 -5.83 -25.93
CA GLY A 232 -6.96 -7.02 -25.99
C GLY A 232 -6.98 -7.92 -24.75
N VAL A 233 -7.78 -7.60 -23.71
CA VAL A 233 -7.82 -8.38 -22.46
C VAL A 233 -9.23 -8.89 -22.15
N GLN A 234 -9.36 -10.20 -22.01
CA GLN A 234 -10.59 -10.81 -21.51
C GLN A 234 -10.71 -10.61 -19.99
N VAL A 235 -11.58 -9.70 -19.58
CA VAL A 235 -11.89 -9.45 -18.16
C VAL A 235 -12.92 -10.46 -17.63
N LEU A 236 -12.49 -11.30 -16.68
CA LEU A 236 -13.26 -12.35 -16.05
C LEU A 236 -13.60 -12.00 -14.60
N HIS A 237 -14.89 -12.01 -14.26
CA HIS A 237 -15.38 -11.80 -12.90
C HIS A 237 -16.64 -12.62 -12.64
N ARG A 238 -17.00 -12.83 -11.37
CA ARG A 238 -18.14 -13.69 -10.97
C ARG A 238 -19.49 -13.29 -11.56
N GLY A 239 -19.64 -12.02 -11.96
CA GLY A 239 -20.88 -11.51 -12.57
C GLY A 239 -21.17 -12.05 -13.97
N LYS A 240 -20.17 -12.63 -14.66
CA LYS A 240 -20.33 -13.27 -15.97
C LYS A 240 -20.67 -14.77 -15.87
N ALA A 241 -21.06 -15.28 -14.68
CA ALA A 241 -21.27 -16.72 -14.44
C ALA A 241 -22.03 -17.48 -15.54
N LYS A 242 -23.07 -16.88 -16.12
CA LYS A 242 -23.90 -17.49 -17.17
C LYS A 242 -23.20 -17.66 -18.52
N THR A 243 -22.19 -16.84 -18.83
CA THR A 243 -21.49 -16.85 -20.13
C THR A 243 -20.12 -17.51 -20.06
N LEU A 244 -19.70 -17.96 -18.87
CA LEU A 244 -18.37 -18.50 -18.64
C LEU A 244 -18.32 -20.01 -18.88
N THR A 245 -17.24 -20.45 -19.54
CA THR A 245 -16.92 -21.88 -19.63
C THR A 245 -16.58 -22.47 -18.27
N ARG A 246 -16.73 -23.80 -18.11
CA ARG A 246 -16.29 -24.53 -16.89
C ARG A 246 -14.83 -24.26 -16.52
N ARG A 247 -13.98 -24.02 -17.53
CA ARG A 247 -12.55 -23.69 -17.34
C ARG A 247 -12.36 -22.29 -16.78
N GLN A 248 -13.00 -21.28 -17.35
CA GLN A 248 -12.94 -19.91 -16.84
C GLN A 248 -13.53 -19.81 -15.42
N TRP A 249 -14.58 -20.58 -15.13
CA TRP A 249 -15.13 -20.64 -13.77
C TRP A 249 -14.13 -21.18 -12.74
N ARG A 250 -13.33 -22.20 -13.10
CA ARG A 250 -12.23 -22.67 -12.24
C ARG A 250 -11.18 -21.60 -12.00
N TRP A 251 -10.91 -20.74 -12.99
CA TRP A 251 -9.97 -19.63 -12.82
C TRP A 251 -10.50 -18.57 -11.86
N ILE A 252 -11.78 -18.20 -11.97
CA ILE A 252 -12.42 -17.27 -11.03
C ILE A 252 -12.38 -17.82 -9.60
N LYS A 253 -12.63 -19.13 -9.41
CA LYS A 253 -12.49 -19.77 -8.09
C LYS A 253 -11.07 -19.64 -7.51
N ARG A 254 -10.03 -19.60 -8.37
CA ARG A 254 -8.63 -19.38 -7.97
C ARG A 254 -8.26 -17.93 -7.73
N ARG A 255 -9.14 -16.95 -8.00
CA ARG A 255 -8.88 -15.52 -7.72
C ARG A 255 -8.42 -15.29 -6.28
N GLN A 256 -8.98 -16.06 -5.33
CA GLN A 256 -8.63 -16.02 -3.91
C GLN A 256 -7.14 -16.30 -3.61
N ALA A 257 -6.38 -16.84 -4.57
CA ALA A 257 -4.93 -17.00 -4.46
C ALA A 257 -4.16 -15.67 -4.36
N VAL A 258 -4.77 -14.53 -4.75
CA VAL A 258 -4.16 -13.21 -4.56
C VAL A 258 -4.13 -12.78 -3.10
N GLU A 259 -5.09 -13.23 -2.28
CA GLU A 259 -5.17 -12.87 -0.86
C GLU A 259 -3.92 -13.27 -0.05
N PRO A 260 -3.40 -14.52 -0.13
CA PRO A 260 -2.16 -14.87 0.55
C PRO A 260 -0.95 -14.11 -0.02
N VAL A 261 -0.91 -13.79 -1.32
CA VAL A 261 0.16 -12.97 -1.90
C VAL A 261 0.13 -11.56 -1.30
N ILE A 262 -1.03 -10.92 -1.22
CA ILE A 262 -1.21 -9.63 -0.54
C ILE A 262 -0.85 -9.74 0.95
N GLY A 263 -1.19 -10.85 1.60
CA GLY A 263 -0.78 -11.16 2.97
C GLY A 263 0.74 -11.13 3.13
N HIS A 264 1.47 -11.88 2.30
CA HIS A 264 2.93 -11.90 2.28
C HIS A 264 3.54 -10.54 1.92
N LEU A 265 2.95 -9.79 0.99
CA LEU A 265 3.39 -8.43 0.68
C LEU A 265 3.29 -7.53 1.91
N LYS A 266 2.18 -7.64 2.66
CA LYS A 266 1.93 -6.91 3.90
C LYS A 266 2.89 -7.30 5.02
N ASP A 267 2.99 -8.57 5.33
CA ASP A 267 3.69 -9.06 6.52
C ASP A 267 5.19 -9.28 6.28
N ASP A 268 5.57 -9.92 5.17
CA ASP A 268 6.99 -10.28 4.90
C ASP A 268 7.75 -9.20 4.13
N CYS A 269 7.03 -8.39 3.34
CA CYS A 269 7.61 -7.38 2.46
C CYS A 269 7.28 -5.94 2.88
N ARG A 270 6.70 -5.76 4.08
CA ARG A 270 6.46 -4.46 4.74
C ARG A 270 5.43 -3.54 4.07
N LEU A 271 4.55 -4.04 3.20
CA LEU A 271 3.50 -3.22 2.54
C LEU A 271 2.54 -2.56 3.55
N ARG A 272 2.44 -3.06 4.80
CA ARG A 272 1.65 -2.44 5.88
C ARG A 272 2.13 -1.06 6.32
N ARG A 273 3.35 -0.62 5.96
CA ARG A 273 3.84 0.65 6.51
C ARG A 273 4.87 1.33 5.62
N CYS A 274 4.38 2.13 4.67
CA CYS A 274 5.24 2.97 3.84
C CYS A 274 5.83 4.14 4.64
N ARG A 275 7.17 4.19 4.73
CA ARG A 275 7.93 5.28 5.38
C ARG A 275 8.46 6.34 4.41
N LEU A 276 8.34 6.09 3.09
CA LEU A 276 8.82 7.01 2.06
C LEU A 276 7.88 8.22 1.97
N LYS A 277 8.41 9.36 1.51
CA LYS A 277 7.68 10.64 1.48
C LYS A 277 6.93 10.84 0.17
N GLY A 278 5.70 11.36 0.26
CA GLY A 278 4.92 11.76 -0.92
C GLY A 278 4.40 10.58 -1.74
N ALA A 279 3.58 10.90 -2.75
CA ALA A 279 3.00 9.92 -3.67
C ALA A 279 4.08 9.15 -4.44
N GLN A 280 5.17 9.81 -4.86
CA GLN A 280 6.31 9.15 -5.49
C GLN A 280 6.96 8.12 -4.55
N GLY A 281 7.13 8.47 -3.27
CA GLY A 281 7.63 7.53 -2.27
C GLY A 281 6.68 6.34 -2.09
N ASP A 282 5.38 6.57 -2.13
CA ASP A 282 4.39 5.49 -2.05
C ASP A 282 4.45 4.55 -3.27
N ALA A 283 4.64 5.08 -4.48
CA ALA A 283 4.83 4.32 -5.71
C ALA A 283 6.11 3.47 -5.68
N LEU A 284 7.23 4.05 -5.24
CA LEU A 284 8.51 3.33 -5.12
C LEU A 284 8.43 2.22 -4.06
N HIS A 285 7.71 2.47 -2.96
CA HIS A 285 7.58 1.51 -1.87
C HIS A 285 6.83 0.26 -2.31
N VAL A 286 5.69 0.39 -3.01
CA VAL A 286 4.92 -0.78 -3.46
C VAL A 286 5.73 -1.63 -4.44
N LEU A 287 6.44 -1.01 -5.38
CA LEU A 287 7.33 -1.72 -6.31
C LEU A 287 8.44 -2.47 -5.57
N GLY A 288 9.05 -1.85 -4.56
CA GLY A 288 10.04 -2.50 -3.72
C GLY A 288 9.49 -3.68 -2.92
N CYS A 289 8.27 -3.56 -2.39
CA CYS A 289 7.59 -4.68 -1.72
C CYS A 289 7.33 -5.85 -2.69
N ALA A 290 6.87 -5.55 -3.91
CA ALA A 290 6.62 -6.55 -4.96
C ALA A 290 7.90 -7.26 -5.41
N ALA A 291 8.98 -6.50 -5.68
CA ALA A 291 10.27 -7.08 -6.03
C ALA A 291 10.81 -7.95 -4.87
N GLY A 292 10.71 -7.47 -3.63
CA GLY A 292 11.09 -8.24 -2.44
C GLY A 292 10.32 -9.55 -2.28
N TYR A 293 9.02 -9.55 -2.60
CA TYR A 293 8.20 -10.77 -2.64
C TYR A 293 8.70 -11.72 -3.72
N ASN A 294 8.90 -11.23 -4.95
CA ASN A 294 9.37 -12.06 -6.06
C ASN A 294 10.75 -12.66 -5.79
N LEU A 295 11.68 -11.92 -5.19
CA LEU A 295 12.98 -12.46 -4.79
C LEU A 295 12.85 -13.61 -3.77
N ARG A 296 11.99 -13.46 -2.76
CA ARG A 296 11.69 -14.55 -1.81
C ARG A 296 11.04 -15.74 -2.51
N TRP A 297 10.15 -15.48 -3.47
CA TRP A 297 9.50 -16.50 -4.28
C TRP A 297 10.53 -17.29 -5.12
N LEU A 298 11.44 -16.59 -5.81
CA LEU A 298 12.54 -17.19 -6.57
C LEU A 298 13.48 -18.01 -5.69
N LEU A 299 13.83 -17.53 -4.50
CA LEU A 299 14.68 -18.28 -3.57
C LEU A 299 14.03 -19.60 -3.12
N ARG A 300 12.71 -19.63 -2.93
CA ARG A 300 11.97 -20.86 -2.65
C ARG A 300 12.01 -21.82 -3.85
N TRP A 301 11.88 -21.29 -5.06
CA TRP A 301 12.01 -22.08 -6.29
C TRP A 301 13.42 -22.69 -6.42
N ILE A 302 14.48 -21.92 -6.18
CA ILE A 302 15.87 -22.41 -6.19
C ILE A 302 16.07 -23.51 -5.14
N ALA A 303 15.55 -23.31 -3.92
CA ALA A 303 15.64 -24.31 -2.87
C ALA A 303 14.91 -25.61 -3.25
N PHE A 304 13.72 -25.50 -3.85
CA PHE A 304 12.96 -26.63 -4.40
C PHE A 304 13.74 -27.36 -5.49
N LEU A 305 14.25 -26.65 -6.49
CA LEU A 305 15.06 -27.24 -7.57
C LEU A 305 16.28 -27.98 -7.04
N ARG A 306 16.98 -27.41 -6.05
CA ARG A 306 18.13 -28.06 -5.39
C ARG A 306 17.73 -29.34 -4.67
N ALA A 307 16.62 -29.34 -3.95
CA ALA A 307 16.11 -30.54 -3.28
C ALA A 307 15.70 -31.62 -4.29
N TRP A 308 15.03 -31.22 -5.37
CA TRP A 308 14.61 -32.12 -6.44
C TRP A 308 15.80 -32.76 -7.17
N MET A 309 16.82 -31.97 -7.54
CA MET A 309 18.05 -32.50 -8.16
C MET A 309 18.77 -33.48 -7.24
N ARG A 310 18.84 -33.21 -5.93
CA ARG A 310 19.43 -34.15 -4.95
C ARG A 310 18.65 -35.45 -4.85
N ALA A 311 17.32 -35.38 -4.81
CA ALA A 311 16.47 -36.57 -4.75
C ALA A 311 16.62 -37.45 -5.99
N MET A 312 16.69 -36.85 -7.18
CA MET A 312 16.89 -37.59 -8.42
C MET A 312 18.32 -38.12 -8.59
N GLY A 313 19.33 -37.37 -8.14
CA GLY A 313 20.73 -37.80 -8.18
C GLY A 313 21.05 -38.94 -7.19
N TRP A 314 20.20 -39.15 -6.17
CA TRP A 314 20.31 -40.31 -5.27
C TRP A 314 19.69 -41.58 -5.86
N SER A 315 18.73 -41.44 -6.79
CA SER A 315 18.07 -42.58 -7.44
C SER A 315 18.96 -43.32 -8.43
N SER A 316 20.12 -42.77 -8.82
CA SER A 316 21.04 -43.38 -9.79
C SER A 316 22.21 -44.17 -9.16
N LEU A 317 22.32 -44.23 -7.82
CA LEU A 317 23.44 -44.87 -7.11
C LEU A 317 23.08 -46.15 -6.35
N SER A 318 21.84 -46.65 -6.45
CA SER A 318 21.34 -47.79 -5.67
C SER A 318 20.99 -49.05 -6.49
N THR A 319 21.42 -49.15 -7.74
CA THR A 319 21.26 -50.38 -8.55
C THR A 319 22.60 -50.89 -9.06
N VAL A 320 23.46 -51.37 -8.16
CA VAL A 320 24.49 -52.35 -8.53
C VAL A 320 24.02 -53.69 -7.95
N PRO A 321 23.54 -54.64 -8.76
CA PRO A 321 23.28 -55.98 -8.26
C PRO A 321 24.64 -56.64 -7.92
N PRO A 322 24.74 -57.43 -6.84
CA PRO A 322 25.94 -58.20 -6.58
C PRO A 322 26.16 -59.20 -7.73
N SER A 323 27.37 -59.21 -8.29
CA SER A 323 27.78 -60.15 -9.33
C SER A 323 27.67 -61.60 -8.81
N PRO A 324 27.22 -62.56 -9.62
CA PRO A 324 27.20 -63.95 -9.22
C PRO A 324 28.62 -64.50 -9.24
N THR A 325 29.19 -64.76 -8.06
CA THR A 325 30.38 -65.61 -7.93
C THR A 325 30.00 -67.05 -8.26
N ALA A 326 30.39 -67.49 -9.44
CA ALA A 326 30.54 -68.91 -9.78
C ALA A 326 31.88 -69.43 -9.26
N LEU A 327 31.89 -70.73 -8.90
CA LEU A 327 32.99 -71.66 -8.53
C LEU A 327 32.59 -72.33 -7.20
N GLY A 328 32.35 -73.64 -7.07
CA GLY A 328 32.77 -74.77 -7.87
C GLY A 328 33.42 -75.77 -6.93
N THR A 329 32.73 -76.88 -6.62
CA THR A 329 33.22 -78.25 -6.39
C THR A 329 32.03 -79.19 -6.44
#